data_AF-A0A819HUH9-F1
#
_entry.id   AF-A0A819HUH9-F1
#
_cell.length_a   1.000
_cell.length_b   1.000
_cell.length_c   1.000
_cell.angle_alpha   90.00
_cell.angle_beta   90.00
_cell.angle_gamma   90.00
#
_symmetry.space_group_name_H-M   'P 1'
#
loop_
_entity.id
_entity.type
_entity.pdbx_description
1 polymer ?
#
loop_
_entity_poly.entity_id
_entity_poly.type
_entity_poly.pdbx_seq_one_letter_code
_entity_poly.pdbx_strand_id
1 'polypeptide(L)'
;MLTSFCLNHGTSTPGKFLVEVGVQPIRRMLTMRCNCPCYRTRPKLRLISRVVLLVLCVLLRIVASILYSQANRPLFFMLCAGSIVFLLISLAFDYYHYRVWWHYRPSNDNIHSRYSSKHRRFLPYHLLGENRNAMMLGNAPCSREPCTNRELEHILIYHFRDHRPQQRWFEIKSDDYIGFHQRGAEKAIEIAHSDFTLSQTPPQMLGFGIYFARSINDTEFKARQKEAIICAVIRMGKVRVIEYKDIPSVQNTNAWHQEYDTIYYKHINPTKDEFCIKSVDQILEWVMVIKKEWDSKVKDYRIDIEFSDTRCSCI
;
A
#
# COMPACT_ATOMS: atom_id res chain seq x y z
N MET A 1 -42.27 38.00 -30.09
CA MET A 1 -40.96 37.39 -29.79
C MET A 1 -41.08 35.93 -30.19
N LEU A 2 -40.83 35.53 -31.44
CA LEU A 2 -39.51 35.44 -32.11
C LEU A 2 -38.56 34.54 -31.27
N THR A 3 -38.42 33.24 -31.59
CA THR A 3 -37.48 32.63 -32.58
C THR A 3 -36.01 32.75 -32.15
N SER A 4 -35.07 31.82 -32.42
CA SER A 4 -35.08 30.44 -33.00
C SER A 4 -33.60 29.99 -33.11
N PHE A 5 -33.28 28.70 -32.87
CA PHE A 5 -32.13 27.93 -33.46
C PHE A 5 -30.69 28.49 -33.21
N CYS A 6 -29.55 27.77 -33.32
CA CYS A 6 -29.19 26.34 -33.46
C CYS A 6 -27.75 26.14 -32.88
N LEU A 7 -27.30 24.94 -32.47
CA LEU A 7 -26.41 24.03 -33.25
C LEU A 7 -25.32 24.73 -34.11
N ASN A 8 -24.06 24.30 -34.25
CA ASN A 8 -23.30 23.10 -33.89
C ASN A 8 -21.78 23.46 -34.01
N HIS A 9 -20.75 22.65 -33.72
CA HIS A 9 -20.58 21.26 -33.28
C HIS A 9 -19.22 21.14 -32.51
N GLY A 10 -18.78 19.95 -32.08
CA GLY A 10 -17.44 19.76 -31.47
C GLY A 10 -17.17 18.34 -30.94
N THR A 11 -17.09 17.36 -31.83
CA THR A 11 -17.01 15.94 -31.47
C THR A 11 -15.60 15.45 -31.10
N SER A 12 -15.42 14.96 -29.87
CA SER A 12 -14.42 13.93 -29.57
C SER A 12 -14.99 12.92 -28.56
N THR A 13 -15.22 11.70 -29.03
CA THR A 13 -15.77 10.60 -28.22
C THR A 13 -14.66 9.80 -27.53
N PRO A 14 -14.66 9.67 -26.19
CA PRO A 14 -14.20 8.47 -25.53
C PRO A 14 -15.35 7.44 -25.55
N GLY A 15 -15.06 6.20 -25.94
CA GLY A 15 -16.08 5.19 -26.20
C GLY A 15 -16.98 4.90 -24.99
N LYS A 16 -18.30 4.96 -25.20
CA LYS A 16 -19.29 4.37 -24.28
C LYS A 16 -19.02 2.86 -24.21
N PHE A 17 -18.40 2.38 -23.13
CA PHE A 17 -18.19 0.95 -22.89
C PHE A 17 -19.54 0.29 -22.58
N LEU A 18 -20.20 -0.19 -23.63
CA LEU A 18 -21.56 -0.72 -23.62
C LEU A 18 -21.59 -2.20 -23.19
N VAL A 19 -20.96 -2.53 -22.06
CA VAL A 19 -21.06 -3.84 -21.39
C VAL A 19 -20.85 -3.64 -19.89
N GLU A 20 -21.91 -3.74 -19.04
CA GLU A 20 -21.75 -4.26 -17.66
C GLU A 20 -23.02 -4.54 -16.84
N VAL A 21 -24.24 -4.23 -17.33
CA VAL A 21 -25.47 -4.51 -16.55
C VAL A 21 -25.81 -6.01 -16.54
N GLY A 22 -25.67 -6.71 -17.68
CA GLY A 22 -25.97 -8.16 -17.79
C GLY A 22 -24.87 -9.11 -17.30
N VAL A 23 -23.63 -8.63 -17.12
CA VAL A 23 -22.46 -9.49 -16.83
C VAL A 23 -22.25 -9.69 -15.31
N GLN A 24 -23.05 -9.04 -14.46
CA GLN A 24 -22.86 -9.09 -13.01
C GLN A 24 -22.80 -10.50 -12.41
N PRO A 25 -23.64 -11.50 -12.78
CA PRO A 25 -23.57 -12.83 -12.16
C PRO A 25 -22.26 -13.56 -12.47
N ILE A 26 -21.87 -13.60 -13.74
CA ILE A 26 -20.64 -14.25 -14.21
C ILE A 26 -19.41 -13.51 -13.66
N ARG A 27 -19.42 -12.18 -13.65
CA ARG A 27 -18.37 -11.38 -13.01
C ARG A 27 -18.31 -11.65 -11.50
N ARG A 28 -19.45 -11.77 -10.79
CA ARG A 28 -19.48 -12.10 -9.36
C ARG A 28 -18.92 -13.50 -9.07
N MET A 29 -19.22 -14.48 -9.93
CA MET A 29 -18.68 -15.84 -9.82
C MET A 29 -17.16 -15.87 -10.08
N LEU A 30 -16.69 -15.27 -11.19
CA LEU A 30 -15.27 -15.21 -11.55
C LEU A 30 -14.42 -14.33 -10.63
N THR A 31 -15.01 -13.34 -9.95
CA THR A 31 -14.33 -12.50 -8.94
C THR A 31 -14.57 -12.98 -7.50
N MET A 32 -15.32 -14.06 -7.28
CA MET A 32 -15.87 -14.48 -5.98
C MET A 32 -16.45 -13.33 -5.13
N ARG A 33 -17.14 -12.39 -5.76
CA ARG A 33 -17.98 -11.38 -5.09
C ARG A 33 -19.29 -12.01 -4.60
N CYS A 34 -19.17 -12.98 -3.69
CA CYS A 34 -20.24 -13.33 -2.77
C CYS A 34 -20.27 -12.28 -1.64
N ASN A 35 -21.45 -11.78 -1.27
CA ASN A 35 -21.59 -10.92 -0.09
C ASN A 35 -21.51 -11.71 1.24
N CYS A 36 -21.36 -13.04 1.19
CA CYS A 36 -21.21 -13.87 2.38
C CYS A 36 -19.83 -13.63 3.05
N PRO A 37 -19.75 -13.45 4.39
CA PRO A 37 -18.52 -13.06 5.10
C PRO A 37 -17.32 -14.02 4.95
N CYS A 38 -17.54 -15.24 4.45
CA CYS A 38 -16.50 -16.27 4.32
C CYS A 38 -15.49 -16.03 3.17
N TYR A 39 -15.77 -15.16 2.18
CA TYR A 39 -14.95 -15.01 0.96
C TYR A 39 -14.11 -13.73 0.83
N ARG A 40 -13.94 -12.93 1.91
CA ARG A 40 -13.07 -11.73 1.91
C ARG A 40 -11.57 -12.08 2.01
N THR A 41 -10.70 -11.06 1.95
CA THR A 41 -9.21 -11.07 1.87
C THR A 41 -8.49 -11.81 2.99
N ARG A 42 -8.64 -13.13 3.00
CA ARG A 42 -7.86 -14.04 3.82
C ARG A 42 -6.78 -14.63 2.92
N PRO A 43 -5.53 -14.12 2.85
CA PRO A 43 -4.50 -14.71 2.00
C PRO A 43 -4.29 -16.20 2.31
N LYS A 44 -4.42 -16.60 3.59
CA LYS A 44 -4.46 -18.00 4.01
C LYS A 44 -5.68 -18.77 3.47
N LEU A 45 -6.90 -18.20 3.49
CA LEU A 45 -8.06 -18.90 2.91
C LEU A 45 -8.01 -18.93 1.39
N ARG A 46 -7.48 -17.89 0.71
CA ARG A 46 -7.24 -17.91 -0.73
C ARG A 46 -6.24 -19.00 -1.11
N LEU A 47 -5.17 -19.17 -0.33
CA LEU A 47 -4.24 -20.29 -0.47
C LEU A 47 -4.94 -21.64 -0.24
N ILE A 48 -5.76 -21.77 0.81
CA ILE A 48 -6.56 -22.99 1.08
C ILE A 48 -7.54 -23.27 -0.08
N SER A 49 -8.31 -22.28 -0.54
CA SER A 49 -9.21 -22.40 -1.68
C SER A 49 -8.47 -22.78 -2.95
N ARG A 50 -7.29 -22.20 -3.21
CA ARG A 50 -6.41 -22.58 -4.32
C ARG A 50 -5.96 -24.04 -4.21
N VAL A 51 -5.50 -24.48 -3.03
CA VAL A 51 -5.14 -25.88 -2.78
C VAL A 51 -6.36 -26.80 -2.99
N VAL A 52 -7.54 -26.44 -2.46
CA VAL A 52 -8.78 -27.21 -2.64
C VAL A 52 -9.20 -27.28 -4.12
N LEU A 53 -9.15 -26.18 -4.86
CA LEU A 53 -9.48 -26.15 -6.30
C LEU A 53 -8.50 -26.98 -7.13
N LEU A 54 -7.21 -26.96 -6.79
CA LEU A 54 -6.20 -27.81 -7.42
C LEU A 54 -6.39 -29.29 -7.07
N VAL A 55 -6.70 -29.62 -5.81
CA VAL A 55 -7.04 -30.99 -5.39
C VAL A 55 -8.29 -31.49 -6.11
N LEU A 56 -9.37 -30.69 -6.19
CA LEU A 56 -10.57 -31.03 -6.96
C LEU A 56 -10.26 -31.23 -8.44
N CYS A 57 -9.43 -30.37 -9.05
CA CYS A 57 -8.98 -30.54 -10.43
C CYS A 57 -8.22 -31.87 -10.64
N VAL A 58 -7.31 -32.24 -9.73
CA VAL A 58 -6.58 -33.52 -9.76
C VAL A 58 -7.54 -34.70 -9.60
N LEU A 59 -8.44 -34.67 -8.62
CA LEU A 59 -9.44 -35.73 -8.40
C LEU A 59 -10.34 -35.93 -9.63
N LEU A 60 -10.84 -34.84 -10.23
CA LEU A 60 -11.65 -34.91 -11.45
C LEU A 60 -10.88 -35.49 -12.64
N ARG A 61 -9.58 -35.21 -12.75
CA ARG A 61 -8.72 -35.81 -13.78
C ARG A 61 -8.47 -37.29 -13.54
N ILE A 62 -8.28 -37.74 -12.30
CA ILE A 62 -8.18 -39.16 -11.95
C ILE A 62 -9.48 -39.89 -12.34
N VAL A 63 -10.64 -39.35 -11.95
CA VAL A 63 -11.94 -39.93 -12.32
C VAL A 63 -12.16 -39.94 -13.83
N ALA A 64 -11.79 -38.88 -14.54
CA ALA A 64 -11.84 -38.83 -16.00
C ALA A 64 -10.94 -39.91 -16.65
N SER A 65 -9.72 -40.13 -16.15
CA SER A 65 -8.82 -41.18 -16.63
C SER A 65 -9.41 -42.59 -16.45
N ILE A 66 -10.10 -42.85 -15.33
CA ILE A 66 -10.81 -44.12 -15.10
C ILE A 66 -11.99 -44.27 -16.08
N LEU A 67 -12.78 -43.22 -16.30
CA LEU A 67 -13.92 -43.26 -17.23
C LEU A 67 -13.50 -43.40 -18.69
N TYR A 68 -12.33 -42.88 -19.06
CA TYR A 68 -11.71 -43.09 -20.37
C TYR A 68 -11.38 -44.57 -20.60
N SER A 69 -10.82 -45.26 -19.60
CA SER A 69 -10.54 -46.72 -19.72
C SER A 69 -11.82 -47.56 -19.78
N GLN A 70 -12.93 -47.07 -19.23
CA GLN A 70 -14.27 -47.65 -19.34
C GLN A 70 -15.04 -47.23 -20.61
N ALA A 71 -14.37 -46.58 -21.57
CA ALA A 71 -14.94 -46.08 -22.83
C ALA A 71 -16.12 -45.07 -22.69
N ASN A 72 -16.37 -44.50 -21.51
CA ASN A 72 -17.42 -43.50 -21.28
C ASN A 72 -16.97 -42.10 -21.71
N ARG A 73 -16.84 -41.92 -23.04
CA ARG A 73 -16.36 -40.71 -23.70
C ARG A 73 -17.11 -39.41 -23.32
N PRO A 74 -18.45 -39.34 -23.28
CA PRO A 74 -19.13 -38.06 -23.00
C PRO A 74 -18.88 -37.57 -21.57
N LEU A 75 -18.87 -38.47 -20.58
CA LEU A 75 -18.60 -38.09 -19.18
C LEU A 75 -17.13 -37.72 -18.98
N PHE A 76 -16.20 -38.39 -19.67
CA PHE A 76 -14.79 -38.00 -19.73
C PHE A 76 -14.61 -36.54 -20.19
N PHE A 77 -15.21 -36.15 -21.33
CA PHE A 77 -15.09 -34.78 -21.84
C PHE A 77 -15.68 -33.73 -20.88
N MET A 78 -16.84 -34.03 -20.28
CA MET A 78 -17.47 -33.17 -19.26
C MET A 78 -16.56 -32.94 -18.04
N LEU A 79 -15.93 -33.99 -17.51
CA LEU A 79 -15.03 -33.89 -16.36
C LEU A 79 -13.72 -33.18 -16.71
N CYS A 80 -13.17 -33.41 -17.90
CA CYS A 80 -12.00 -32.68 -18.38
C CYS A 80 -12.30 -31.17 -18.52
N ALA A 81 -13.45 -30.80 -19.12
CA ALA A 81 -13.88 -29.41 -19.22
C ALA A 81 -14.10 -28.77 -17.84
N GLY A 82 -14.76 -29.48 -16.91
CA GLY A 82 -14.90 -29.05 -15.52
C GLY A 82 -13.56 -28.83 -14.82
N SER A 83 -12.57 -29.71 -15.04
CA SER A 83 -11.22 -29.56 -14.47
C SER A 83 -10.52 -28.28 -14.97
N ILE A 84 -10.76 -27.88 -16.21
CA ILE A 84 -10.20 -26.64 -16.79
C ILE A 84 -10.85 -25.41 -16.14
N VAL A 85 -12.16 -25.43 -15.86
CA VAL A 85 -12.83 -24.32 -15.16
C VAL A 85 -12.20 -24.06 -13.78
N PHE A 86 -11.86 -25.10 -13.02
CA PHE A 86 -11.17 -24.93 -11.73
C PHE A 86 -9.77 -24.32 -11.86
N LEU A 87 -9.02 -24.67 -12.92
CA LEU A 87 -7.72 -24.04 -13.21
C LEU A 87 -7.87 -22.57 -13.61
N LEU A 88 -8.84 -22.23 -14.46
CA LEU A 88 -9.12 -20.84 -14.86
C LEU A 88 -9.56 -19.98 -13.67
N ILE A 89 -10.36 -20.53 -12.76
CA ILE A 89 -10.76 -19.88 -11.51
C ILE A 89 -9.55 -19.65 -10.58
N SER A 90 -8.66 -20.64 -10.43
CA SER A 90 -7.41 -20.47 -9.67
C SER A 90 -6.52 -19.37 -10.27
N LEU A 91 -6.35 -19.37 -11.60
CA LEU A 91 -5.57 -18.35 -12.32
C LEU A 91 -6.18 -16.95 -12.15
N ALA A 92 -7.51 -16.82 -12.12
CA ALA A 92 -8.19 -15.56 -11.87
C ALA A 92 -7.89 -15.00 -10.46
N PHE A 93 -7.79 -15.84 -9.43
CA PHE A 93 -7.38 -15.39 -8.09
C PHE A 93 -5.91 -15.01 -8.01
N ASP A 94 -5.03 -15.77 -8.66
CA ASP A 94 -3.60 -15.46 -8.71
C ASP A 94 -3.37 -14.13 -9.44
N TYR A 95 -4.03 -13.91 -10.58
CA TYR A 95 -4.01 -12.64 -11.30
C TYR A 95 -4.57 -11.48 -10.45
N TYR A 96 -5.69 -11.68 -9.76
CA TYR A 96 -6.27 -10.66 -8.89
C TYR A 96 -5.34 -10.30 -7.72
N HIS A 97 -4.76 -11.30 -7.05
CA HIS A 97 -3.81 -11.09 -5.97
C HIS A 97 -2.56 -10.36 -6.47
N TYR A 98 -2.00 -10.76 -7.62
CA TYR A 98 -0.89 -10.06 -8.29
C TYR A 98 -1.22 -8.58 -8.54
N ARG A 99 -2.41 -8.28 -9.09
CA ARG A 99 -2.83 -6.90 -9.40
C ARG A 99 -3.08 -6.03 -8.17
N VAL A 100 -3.67 -6.56 -7.10
CA VAL A 100 -4.10 -5.75 -5.93
C VAL A 100 -3.07 -5.73 -4.79
N TRP A 101 -2.30 -6.81 -4.58
CA TRP A 101 -1.32 -6.90 -3.49
C TRP A 101 0.13 -6.59 -3.90
N TRP A 102 0.50 -6.91 -5.14
CA TRP A 102 1.89 -6.79 -5.61
C TRP A 102 2.10 -5.64 -6.60
N HIS A 103 1.13 -5.36 -7.46
CA HIS A 103 1.21 -4.30 -8.49
C HIS A 103 0.13 -3.21 -8.33
N TYR A 104 -0.20 -2.88 -7.08
CA TYR A 104 -1.08 -1.75 -6.79
C TYR A 104 -0.46 -0.44 -7.28
N ARG A 105 -1.29 0.43 -7.89
CA ARG A 105 -0.93 1.79 -8.30
C ARG A 105 -2.16 2.69 -8.11
N PRO A 106 -2.05 3.88 -7.48
CA PRO A 106 -3.19 4.77 -7.22
C PRO A 106 -3.78 5.37 -8.50
N SER A 107 -4.99 5.93 -8.44
CA SER A 107 -5.75 6.41 -9.62
C SER A 107 -5.02 7.48 -10.45
N ASN A 108 -4.23 8.33 -9.80
CA ASN A 108 -3.55 9.46 -10.44
C ASN A 108 -2.11 9.11 -10.88
N ASP A 109 -1.60 7.92 -10.54
CA ASP A 109 -0.33 7.40 -11.04
C ASP A 109 -0.51 6.79 -12.45
N ASN A 110 -0.75 7.70 -13.40
CA ASN A 110 -0.96 7.41 -14.82
C ASN A 110 0.31 7.67 -15.65
N ILE A 111 1.44 7.94 -15.00
CA ILE A 111 2.67 8.32 -15.69
C ILE A 111 3.37 7.04 -16.19
N HIS A 112 3.70 7.02 -17.49
CA HIS A 112 4.47 5.94 -18.11
C HIS A 112 5.97 5.95 -17.77
N SER A 113 6.39 6.80 -16.82
CA SER A 113 7.75 6.87 -16.32
C SER A 113 8.15 5.63 -15.54
N ARG A 114 9.47 5.43 -15.41
CA ARG A 114 10.05 4.48 -14.47
C ARG A 114 9.95 5.08 -13.07
N TYR A 115 9.65 4.25 -12.08
CA TYR A 115 9.80 4.65 -10.68
C TYR A 115 11.27 4.83 -10.31
N SER A 116 11.51 5.57 -9.23
CA SER A 116 12.76 5.53 -8.48
C SER A 116 13.16 4.08 -8.17
N SER A 117 14.46 3.77 -8.27
CA SER A 117 15.00 2.46 -7.86
C SER A 117 14.88 2.20 -6.35
N LYS A 118 14.69 3.25 -5.55
CA LYS A 118 14.46 3.22 -4.09
C LYS A 118 12.99 3.01 -3.76
N HIS A 119 12.06 3.34 -4.68
CA HIS A 119 10.64 3.02 -4.51
C HIS A 119 10.41 1.51 -4.64
N ARG A 120 9.85 0.88 -3.60
CA ARG A 120 9.53 -0.55 -3.63
C ARG A 120 8.13 -0.84 -4.15
N ARG A 121 7.12 -0.16 -3.61
CA ARG A 121 5.72 -0.24 -4.06
C ARG A 121 4.80 0.77 -3.38
N PHE A 122 3.63 0.95 -3.98
CA PHE A 122 2.44 1.43 -3.28
C PHE A 122 1.78 0.29 -2.49
N LEU A 123 1.26 0.61 -1.31
CA LEU A 123 0.37 -0.23 -0.53
C LEU A 123 -1.05 0.36 -0.53
N PRO A 124 -2.10 -0.44 -0.74
CA PRO A 124 -3.48 0.02 -0.57
C PRO A 124 -3.71 0.55 0.85
N TYR A 125 -4.38 1.70 0.99
CA TYR A 125 -4.66 2.34 2.30
C TYR A 125 -5.27 1.40 3.34
N HIS A 126 -6.17 0.51 2.92
CA HIS A 126 -6.86 -0.41 3.81
C HIS A 126 -5.94 -1.54 4.34
N LEU A 127 -4.74 -1.66 3.75
CA LEU A 127 -3.47 -2.19 4.26
C LEU A 127 -3.15 -1.85 5.72
N LEU A 128 -3.41 -0.61 6.10
CA LEU A 128 -2.83 -0.02 7.30
C LEU A 128 -3.32 -0.68 8.58
N GLY A 129 -2.44 -0.67 9.59
CA GLY A 129 -2.68 -1.20 10.93
C GLY A 129 -3.98 -0.73 11.60
N GLU A 130 -4.53 0.41 11.18
CA GLU A 130 -5.79 0.94 11.72
C GLU A 130 -7.03 0.05 11.53
N ASN A 131 -7.03 -0.81 10.52
CA ASN A 131 -8.14 -1.72 10.24
C ASN A 131 -7.95 -3.10 10.88
N ARG A 132 -6.88 -3.31 11.66
CA ARG A 132 -6.55 -4.61 12.30
C ARG A 132 -7.42 -4.86 13.52
N ASN A 133 -7.75 -6.14 13.74
CA ASN A 133 -8.53 -6.58 14.88
C ASN A 133 -8.13 -8.01 15.27
N ALA A 134 -7.75 -8.21 16.54
CA ALA A 134 -7.30 -9.51 17.05
C ALA A 134 -8.34 -10.63 16.91
N MET A 135 -9.64 -10.29 16.89
CA MET A 135 -10.75 -11.22 16.71
C MET A 135 -10.98 -11.61 15.24
N MET A 136 -10.23 -11.04 14.28
CA MET A 136 -10.42 -11.26 12.85
C MET A 136 -9.30 -12.11 12.23
N LEU A 137 -9.64 -13.33 11.80
CA LEU A 137 -8.68 -14.27 11.22
C LEU A 137 -8.01 -13.71 9.95
N GLY A 138 -6.69 -13.54 10.01
CA GLY A 138 -5.88 -12.98 8.91
C GLY A 138 -5.83 -11.45 8.89
N ASN A 139 -6.54 -10.78 9.82
CA ASN A 139 -6.53 -9.33 10.02
C ASN A 139 -6.11 -8.96 11.47
N ALA A 140 -5.51 -9.90 12.21
CA ALA A 140 -4.95 -9.66 13.53
C ALA A 140 -3.76 -8.67 13.47
N PRO A 141 -3.56 -7.85 14.51
CA PRO A 141 -2.34 -7.05 14.67
C PRO A 141 -1.12 -7.97 14.86
N CYS A 142 0.09 -7.41 14.78
CA CYS A 142 1.28 -8.15 15.13
C CYS A 142 1.25 -8.53 16.62
N SER A 143 1.49 -9.81 16.93
CA SER A 143 1.47 -10.34 18.29
C SER A 143 2.84 -10.37 18.99
N ARG A 144 3.89 -9.84 18.35
CA ARG A 144 5.24 -9.76 18.92
C ARG A 144 5.45 -8.41 19.57
N GLU A 145 5.81 -8.41 20.85
CA GLU A 145 6.15 -7.20 21.60
C GLU A 145 7.45 -7.41 22.39
N PRO A 146 8.55 -6.68 22.09
CA PRO A 146 8.69 -5.75 20.95
C PRO A 146 8.70 -6.49 19.60
N CYS A 147 8.15 -5.87 18.56
CA CYS A 147 8.25 -6.43 17.21
C CYS A 147 9.67 -6.20 16.65
N THR A 148 10.30 -7.28 16.19
CA THR A 148 11.65 -7.25 15.61
C THR A 148 11.66 -7.17 14.08
N ASN A 149 10.51 -7.28 13.41
CA ASN A 149 10.45 -7.14 11.96
C ASN A 149 10.50 -5.66 11.56
N ARG A 150 11.55 -5.28 10.81
CA ARG A 150 11.80 -3.93 10.32
C ARG A 150 11.45 -3.72 8.84
N GLU A 151 10.88 -4.73 8.17
CA GLU A 151 10.35 -4.58 6.80
C GLU A 151 9.33 -3.44 6.76
N LEU A 152 9.50 -2.51 5.82
CA LEU A 152 8.72 -1.27 5.77
C LEU A 152 7.22 -1.54 5.63
N GLU A 153 6.85 -2.54 4.85
CA GLU A 153 5.46 -2.96 4.71
C GLU A 153 4.94 -3.62 5.97
N HIS A 154 5.73 -4.42 6.68
CA HIS A 154 5.30 -4.98 7.97
C HIS A 154 4.95 -3.84 8.95
N ILE A 155 5.80 -2.82 9.02
CA ILE A 155 5.59 -1.63 9.86
C ILE A 155 4.28 -0.92 9.49
N LEU A 156 4.05 -0.60 8.21
CA LEU A 156 2.80 0.06 7.79
C LEU A 156 1.55 -0.82 7.93
N ILE A 157 1.67 -2.11 7.64
CA ILE A 157 0.53 -3.04 7.59
C ILE A 157 0.05 -3.45 8.98
N TYR A 158 0.97 -3.59 9.94
CA TYR A 158 0.67 -4.10 11.28
C TYR A 158 0.81 -3.09 12.41
N HIS A 159 1.61 -2.03 12.22
CA HIS A 159 1.95 -1.09 13.28
C HIS A 159 1.55 0.38 12.98
N PHE A 160 0.71 0.66 11.98
CA PHE A 160 0.41 2.03 11.56
C PHE A 160 0.02 3.01 12.70
N ARG A 161 -0.77 2.57 13.69
CA ARG A 161 -1.21 3.41 14.83
C ARG A 161 -0.41 3.17 16.11
N ASP A 162 0.12 1.96 16.25
CA ASP A 162 0.67 1.36 17.46
C ASP A 162 2.19 1.10 17.36
N HIS A 163 2.84 1.52 16.27
CA HIS A 163 4.31 1.60 16.19
C HIS A 163 4.75 2.57 17.26
N ARG A 164 5.03 2.04 18.46
CA ARG A 164 5.68 2.76 19.55
C ARG A 164 6.85 3.48 18.91
N PRO A 165 6.97 4.81 19.10
CA PRO A 165 8.01 5.57 18.43
C PRO A 165 9.34 4.87 18.68
N GLN A 166 10.03 4.49 17.60
CA GLN A 166 11.25 3.67 17.67
C GLN A 166 12.17 4.19 18.76
N GLN A 167 12.92 3.33 19.44
CA GLN A 167 14.01 3.79 20.31
C GLN A 167 14.81 4.89 19.61
N ARG A 168 15.12 5.97 20.34
CA ARG A 168 15.77 7.14 19.74
C ARG A 168 17.05 6.71 19.03
N TRP A 169 17.46 7.47 18.02
CA TRP A 169 18.64 7.12 17.23
C TRP A 169 19.87 6.74 18.09
N PHE A 170 20.14 7.50 19.15
CA PHE A 170 21.27 7.27 20.07
C PHE A 170 21.04 6.14 21.11
N GLU A 171 19.88 5.51 21.11
CA GLU A 171 19.53 4.36 21.97
C GLU A 171 19.70 3.02 21.22
N ILE A 172 19.89 3.03 19.90
CA ILE A 172 20.01 1.82 19.06
C ILE A 172 21.44 1.60 18.55
N LYS A 173 21.77 0.34 18.25
CA LYS A 173 23.03 -0.08 17.62
C LYS A 173 22.78 -0.55 16.18
N SER A 174 22.50 0.40 15.29
CA SER A 174 22.19 0.18 13.87
C SER A 174 22.59 1.43 13.08
N ASP A 175 23.15 1.28 11.88
CA ASP A 175 23.44 2.42 10.98
C ASP A 175 22.18 2.89 10.22
N ASP A 176 21.17 2.01 10.14
CA ASP A 176 19.91 2.24 9.45
C ASP A 176 18.76 2.49 10.44
N TYR A 177 17.92 3.47 10.12
CA TYR A 177 16.78 3.95 10.92
C TYR A 177 15.52 4.03 10.06
N ILE A 178 14.33 3.80 10.62
CA ILE A 178 13.09 3.96 9.85
C ILE A 178 12.58 5.39 10.00
N GLY A 179 12.36 6.07 8.87
CA GLY A 179 11.80 7.42 8.81
C GLY A 179 10.37 7.42 8.26
N PHE A 180 9.51 8.24 8.83
CA PHE A 180 8.17 8.50 8.32
C PHE A 180 8.06 9.90 7.74
N HIS A 181 7.45 10.03 6.56
CA HIS A 181 7.20 11.30 5.87
C HIS A 181 5.74 11.37 5.41
N GLN A 182 5.15 12.57 5.41
CA GLN A 182 3.79 12.81 4.90
C GLN A 182 3.78 14.01 3.95
N ARG A 183 2.98 13.90 2.87
CA ARG A 183 2.82 14.95 1.86
C ARG A 183 1.46 14.86 1.17
N GLY A 184 1.17 15.83 0.30
CA GLY A 184 0.05 15.76 -0.64
C GLY A 184 0.22 14.62 -1.67
N ALA A 185 -0.88 14.06 -2.15
CA ALA A 185 -0.88 12.84 -2.96
C ALA A 185 -0.12 13.00 -4.29
N GLU A 186 -0.27 14.15 -4.95
CA GLU A 186 0.43 14.48 -6.20
C GLU A 186 1.96 14.52 -5.99
N LYS A 187 2.42 15.22 -4.95
CA LYS A 187 3.85 15.29 -4.60
C LYS A 187 4.42 13.95 -4.15
N ALA A 188 3.60 13.08 -3.57
CA ALA A 188 3.99 11.71 -3.25
C ALA A 188 4.19 10.88 -4.53
N ILE A 189 3.29 10.99 -5.52
CA ILE A 189 3.44 10.34 -6.83
C ILE A 189 4.67 10.90 -7.58
N GLU A 190 4.93 12.21 -7.55
CA GLU A 190 6.18 12.78 -8.09
C GLU A 190 7.42 12.12 -7.48
N ILE A 191 7.49 12.02 -6.13
CA ILE A 191 8.60 11.34 -5.43
C ILE A 191 8.75 9.88 -5.89
N ALA A 192 7.67 9.17 -6.21
CA ALA A 192 7.74 7.81 -6.75
C ALA A 192 8.44 7.70 -8.11
N HIS A 193 8.43 8.76 -8.91
CA HIS A 193 9.06 8.79 -10.24
C HIS A 193 10.40 9.52 -10.28
N SER A 194 10.67 10.46 -9.36
CA SER A 194 11.87 11.33 -9.40
C SER A 194 12.71 11.33 -8.12
N ASP A 195 12.44 10.45 -7.16
CA ASP A 195 13.01 10.46 -5.80
C ASP A 195 12.67 11.71 -4.96
N PHE A 196 13.09 11.71 -3.69
CA PHE A 196 12.90 12.83 -2.76
C PHE A 196 13.75 14.05 -3.14
N THR A 197 13.15 15.24 -3.05
CA THR A 197 13.83 16.52 -3.22
C THR A 197 14.15 17.17 -1.87
N LEU A 198 15.33 17.79 -1.77
CA LEU A 198 15.73 18.56 -0.59
C LEU A 198 14.85 19.80 -0.45
N SER A 199 14.37 20.08 0.76
CA SER A 199 13.70 21.34 1.06
C SER A 199 14.74 22.45 1.22
N GLN A 200 14.75 23.41 0.29
CA GLN A 200 15.68 24.55 0.24
C GLN A 200 15.00 25.91 0.52
N THR A 201 13.68 25.93 0.70
CA THR A 201 12.92 27.17 0.88
C THR A 201 12.60 27.41 2.37
N PRO A 202 13.02 28.53 2.98
CA PRO A 202 12.64 28.88 4.34
C PRO A 202 11.10 28.97 4.54
N PRO A 203 10.57 28.71 5.75
CA PRO A 203 11.28 28.33 6.97
C PRO A 203 11.57 26.82 7.07
N GLN A 204 12.78 26.47 7.52
CA GLN A 204 13.27 25.10 7.71
C GLN A 204 13.90 24.97 9.10
N MET A 205 13.19 24.32 10.04
CA MET A 205 13.55 24.29 11.47
C MET A 205 14.90 23.62 11.77
N LEU A 206 15.22 22.55 11.05
CA LEU A 206 16.43 21.73 11.20
C LEU A 206 17.43 21.96 10.07
N GLY A 207 17.31 23.11 9.37
CA GLY A 207 18.10 23.44 8.20
C GLY A 207 17.60 22.81 6.90
N PHE A 208 18.30 23.06 5.80
CA PHE A 208 17.90 22.57 4.48
C PHE A 208 18.19 21.07 4.34
N GLY A 209 17.24 20.30 3.81
CA GLY A 209 17.34 18.85 3.71
C GLY A 209 15.98 18.16 3.59
N ILE A 210 15.95 16.85 3.85
CA ILE A 210 14.74 16.01 3.76
C ILE A 210 14.31 15.62 5.19
N TYR A 211 13.07 15.91 5.54
CA TYR A 211 12.55 15.79 6.90
C TYR A 211 11.79 14.47 7.10
N PHE A 212 12.07 13.79 8.21
CA PHE A 212 11.35 12.60 8.65
C PHE A 212 11.01 12.71 10.14
N ALA A 213 9.95 12.04 10.56
CA ALA A 213 9.64 11.83 11.97
C ALA A 213 9.89 10.37 12.39
N ARG A 214 10.00 10.16 13.70
CA ARG A 214 10.24 8.84 14.33
C ARG A 214 9.00 7.95 14.38
N SER A 215 7.81 8.54 14.27
CA SER A 215 6.51 7.86 14.26
C SER A 215 5.57 8.51 13.24
N ILE A 216 4.56 7.77 12.81
CA ILE A 216 3.53 8.27 11.88
C ILE A 216 2.62 9.30 12.56
N ASN A 217 2.20 9.03 13.80
CA ASN A 217 1.39 9.96 14.59
C ASN A 217 2.09 11.33 14.72
N ASP A 218 3.42 11.33 14.79
CA ASP A 218 4.24 12.54 14.92
C ASP A 218 4.20 13.40 13.62
N THR A 219 4.08 12.75 12.45
CA THR A 219 3.88 13.44 11.16
C THR A 219 2.48 14.04 11.02
N GLU A 220 1.45 13.37 11.57
CA GLU A 220 0.05 13.78 11.40
C GLU A 220 -0.25 15.15 12.03
N PHE A 221 0.47 15.60 13.06
CA PHE A 221 0.24 16.93 13.65
C PHE A 221 1.00 18.06 12.96
N LYS A 222 1.84 17.77 11.95
CA LYS A 222 2.80 18.72 11.38
C LYS A 222 2.67 18.90 9.87
N ALA A 223 2.32 17.85 9.12
CA ALA A 223 2.11 17.94 7.68
C ALA A 223 0.81 18.72 7.36
N ARG A 224 0.92 19.77 6.53
CA ARG A 224 -0.23 20.58 6.06
C ARG A 224 -1.14 19.80 5.11
N GLN A 225 -0.57 18.83 4.38
CA GLN A 225 -1.27 17.88 3.51
C GLN A 225 -0.85 16.47 3.96
N LYS A 226 -1.82 15.65 4.35
CA LYS A 226 -1.62 14.34 5.01
C LYS A 226 -2.14 13.20 4.15
N GLU A 227 -2.00 13.34 2.85
CA GLU A 227 -2.73 12.58 1.82
C GLU A 227 -1.94 11.34 1.37
N ALA A 228 -0.64 11.33 1.65
CA ALA A 228 0.23 10.17 1.50
C ALA A 228 1.09 9.99 2.75
N ILE A 229 1.38 8.72 3.08
CA ILE A 229 2.38 8.32 4.07
C ILE A 229 3.50 7.59 3.33
N ILE A 230 4.75 7.92 3.64
CA ILE A 230 5.94 7.23 3.16
C ILE A 230 6.69 6.68 4.38
N CYS A 231 7.07 5.41 4.31
CA CYS A 231 7.93 4.72 5.27
C CYS A 231 9.23 4.37 4.56
N ALA A 232 10.38 4.76 5.13
CA ALA A 232 11.68 4.69 4.46
C ALA A 232 12.78 4.14 5.37
N VAL A 233 13.72 3.38 4.81
CA VAL A 233 14.99 3.03 5.46
C VAL A 233 16.00 4.15 5.20
N ILE A 234 16.54 4.72 6.27
CA ILE A 234 17.43 5.88 6.26
C ILE A 234 18.77 5.53 6.90
N ARG A 235 19.86 5.70 6.15
CA ARG A 235 21.22 5.70 6.69
C ARG A 235 21.53 7.04 7.35
N MET A 236 21.61 7.04 8.67
CA MET A 236 21.68 8.29 9.43
C MET A 236 23.08 8.93 9.43
N GLY A 237 24.14 8.13 9.26
CA GLY A 237 25.53 8.61 9.21
C GLY A 237 25.98 9.30 10.50
N LYS A 238 26.83 10.33 10.38
CA LYS A 238 27.25 11.16 11.52
C LYS A 238 26.12 12.11 11.92
N VAL A 239 25.47 11.82 13.05
CA VAL A 239 24.30 12.56 13.55
C VAL A 239 24.67 13.62 14.57
N ARG A 240 24.16 14.85 14.40
CA ARG A 240 24.14 15.87 15.45
C ARG A 240 22.79 15.82 16.17
N VAL A 241 22.78 15.41 17.43
CA VAL A 241 21.59 15.49 18.28
C VAL A 241 21.46 16.91 18.83
N ILE A 242 20.28 17.50 18.71
CA ILE A 242 19.99 18.87 19.17
C ILE A 242 18.70 18.92 20.00
N GLU A 243 18.60 19.91 20.89
CA GLU A 243 17.40 20.22 21.67
C GLU A 243 16.82 21.59 21.23
N TYR A 244 15.69 22.02 21.82
CA TYR A 244 14.96 23.21 21.36
C TYR A 244 15.81 24.49 21.36
N LYS A 245 16.66 24.66 22.38
CA LYS A 245 17.62 25.77 22.55
C LYS A 245 18.64 25.87 21.40
N ASP A 246 18.92 24.77 20.72
CA ASP A 246 19.97 24.65 19.70
C ASP A 246 19.44 24.89 18.27
N ILE A 247 18.11 24.90 18.08
CA ILE A 247 17.43 25.15 16.79
C ILE A 247 17.96 26.39 16.07
N PRO A 248 18.18 27.55 16.72
CA PRO A 248 18.73 28.73 16.05
C PRO A 248 20.11 28.52 15.39
N SER A 249 20.87 27.50 15.81
CA SER A 249 22.18 27.17 15.22
C SER A 249 22.12 26.33 13.95
N VAL A 250 20.93 25.82 13.57
CA VAL A 250 20.72 25.00 12.36
C VAL A 250 19.57 25.49 11.47
N GLN A 251 18.68 26.34 11.99
CA GLN A 251 17.51 26.83 11.28
C GLN A 251 17.89 27.59 9.99
N ASN A 252 17.20 27.29 8.88
CA ASN A 252 17.40 27.94 7.57
C ASN A 252 18.85 27.91 7.04
N THR A 253 19.68 26.95 7.45
CA THR A 253 21.06 26.80 6.97
C THR A 253 21.40 25.36 6.59
N ASN A 254 22.40 25.21 5.72
CA ASN A 254 23.05 23.93 5.38
C ASN A 254 24.46 23.83 5.98
N ALA A 255 24.91 24.77 6.81
CA ALA A 255 26.28 24.80 7.35
C ALA A 255 26.69 23.49 8.05
N TRP A 256 25.73 22.82 8.71
CA TRP A 256 25.96 21.52 9.36
C TRP A 256 26.27 20.36 8.39
N HIS A 257 25.99 20.50 7.09
CA HIS A 257 26.28 19.47 6.06
C HIS A 257 27.77 19.16 5.94
N GLN A 258 28.64 20.12 6.31
CA GLN A 258 30.10 19.98 6.27
C GLN A 258 30.61 18.94 7.28
N GLU A 259 29.95 18.82 8.43
CA GLU A 259 30.40 17.95 9.52
C GLU A 259 29.47 16.76 9.76
N TYR A 260 28.16 16.89 9.51
CA TYR A 260 27.13 15.92 9.86
C TYR A 260 26.33 15.49 8.63
N ASP A 261 25.77 14.28 8.67
CA ASP A 261 24.87 13.75 7.66
C ASP A 261 23.39 13.94 8.03
N THR A 262 23.11 14.04 9.33
CA THR A 262 21.75 14.20 9.86
C THR A 262 21.71 15.11 11.08
N ILE A 263 20.73 16.01 11.14
CA ILE A 263 20.30 16.66 12.39
C ILE A 263 19.17 15.84 12.99
N TYR A 264 19.31 15.41 14.25
CA TYR A 264 18.24 14.76 15.01
C TYR A 264 17.76 15.70 16.13
N TYR A 265 16.50 16.11 16.07
CA TYR A 265 15.87 16.92 17.10
C TYR A 265 15.22 16.03 18.16
N LYS A 266 15.82 16.03 19.34
CA LYS A 266 15.33 15.37 20.56
C LYS A 266 14.31 16.30 21.22
N HIS A 267 13.03 16.07 20.98
CA HIS A 267 11.96 16.87 21.54
C HIS A 267 11.67 16.45 23.00
N ILE A 268 11.18 17.38 23.84
CA ILE A 268 10.86 17.11 25.26
C ILE A 268 9.82 15.99 25.40
N ASN A 269 8.66 16.14 24.73
CA ASN A 269 7.80 15.00 24.43
C ASN A 269 8.46 14.11 23.35
N PRO A 270 8.77 12.83 23.61
CA PRO A 270 9.40 11.96 22.63
C PRO A 270 8.56 11.67 21.38
N THR A 271 7.22 11.81 21.41
CA THR A 271 6.32 11.62 20.25
C THR A 271 6.29 12.84 19.31
N LYS A 272 7.38 13.60 19.27
CA LYS A 272 7.56 14.78 18.41
C LYS A 272 8.99 14.90 17.87
N ASP A 273 9.83 13.89 18.12
CA ASP A 273 11.20 13.80 17.59
C ASP A 273 11.18 13.79 16.05
N GLU A 274 12.08 14.56 15.46
CA GLU A 274 12.25 14.71 14.02
C GLU A 274 13.71 14.65 13.64
N PHE A 275 14.00 14.32 12.39
CA PHE A 275 15.34 14.39 11.85
C PHE A 275 15.34 14.91 10.41
N CYS A 276 16.42 15.61 10.06
CA CYS A 276 16.64 16.18 8.75
C CYS A 276 17.94 15.60 8.18
N ILE A 277 17.85 14.88 7.07
CA ILE A 277 18.99 14.30 6.35
C ILE A 277 19.45 15.24 5.24
N LYS A 278 20.76 15.29 4.98
CA LYS A 278 21.32 16.21 3.96
C LYS A 278 21.19 15.72 2.53
N SER A 279 21.14 14.40 2.29
CA SER A 279 21.09 13.82 0.94
C SER A 279 19.99 12.78 0.77
N VAL A 280 19.45 12.71 -0.45
CA VAL A 280 18.57 11.63 -0.92
C VAL A 280 19.25 10.26 -0.96
N ASP A 281 20.59 10.21 -0.96
CA ASP A 281 21.37 8.96 -0.95
C ASP A 281 21.41 8.26 0.41
N GLN A 282 21.04 8.99 1.46
CA GLN A 282 20.78 8.40 2.77
C GLN A 282 19.47 7.60 2.77
N ILE A 283 18.56 7.82 1.82
CA ILE A 283 17.35 7.01 1.65
C ILE A 283 17.73 5.75 0.86
N LEU A 284 17.69 4.60 1.51
CA LEU A 284 18.07 3.32 0.88
C LEU A 284 16.91 2.71 0.09
N GLU A 285 15.72 2.70 0.69
CA GLU A 285 14.49 2.22 0.08
C GLU A 285 13.27 2.76 0.82
N TRP A 286 12.11 2.77 0.15
CA TRP A 286 10.89 3.27 0.73
C TRP A 286 9.62 2.69 0.09
N VAL A 287 8.53 2.68 0.85
CA VAL A 287 7.18 2.27 0.46
C VAL A 287 6.18 3.37 0.78
N MET A 288 5.07 3.41 0.05
CA MET A 288 4.11 4.52 0.15
C MET A 288 2.67 4.04 0.20
N VAL A 289 1.84 4.79 0.91
CA VAL A 289 0.39 4.63 0.97
C VAL A 289 -0.24 5.97 0.60
N ILE A 290 -1.15 5.99 -0.38
CA ILE A 290 -2.02 7.13 -0.66
C ILE A 290 -3.32 6.94 0.13
N LYS A 291 -3.84 7.99 0.78
CA LYS A 291 -5.09 7.94 1.54
C LYS A 291 -6.29 7.75 0.61
N LYS A 292 -7.29 7.01 1.10
CA LYS A 292 -8.44 6.51 0.32
C LYS A 292 -9.24 7.61 -0.39
N GLU A 293 -9.26 8.82 0.16
CA GLU A 293 -9.98 9.98 -0.40
C GLU A 293 -9.36 10.46 -1.73
N TRP A 294 -8.08 10.15 -1.97
CA TRP A 294 -7.28 10.59 -3.11
C TRP A 294 -7.04 9.52 -4.17
N ASP A 295 -7.67 8.35 -4.02
CA ASP A 295 -7.43 7.19 -4.88
C ASP A 295 -8.74 6.54 -5.33
N SER A 296 -9.25 6.92 -6.51
CA SER A 296 -10.54 6.43 -7.02
C SER A 296 -10.59 4.91 -7.14
N LYS A 297 -9.44 4.28 -7.41
CA LYS A 297 -9.32 2.82 -7.57
C LYS A 297 -9.73 2.07 -6.31
N VAL A 298 -9.67 2.71 -5.13
CA VAL A 298 -10.25 2.16 -3.91
C VAL A 298 -11.72 1.81 -4.11
N LYS A 299 -12.50 2.75 -4.64
CA LYS A 299 -13.94 2.59 -4.87
C LYS A 299 -14.21 1.73 -6.10
N ASP A 300 -13.46 1.96 -7.19
CA ASP A 300 -13.66 1.24 -8.46
C ASP A 300 -13.41 -0.27 -8.32
N TYR A 301 -12.38 -0.65 -7.57
CA TYR A 301 -12.09 -2.05 -7.26
C TYR A 301 -12.81 -2.58 -6.00
N ARG A 302 -13.48 -1.70 -5.24
CA ARG A 302 -14.16 -1.98 -3.95
C ARG A 302 -13.21 -2.48 -2.85
N ILE A 303 -12.01 -1.92 -2.80
CA ILE A 303 -10.97 -2.19 -1.79
C ILE A 303 -11.46 -1.75 -0.41
N ASP A 304 -12.19 -0.63 -0.34
CA ASP A 304 -12.91 -0.18 0.86
C ASP A 304 -13.79 -1.29 1.46
N ILE A 305 -14.53 -2.03 0.64
CA ILE A 305 -15.44 -3.10 1.05
C ILE A 305 -14.73 -4.46 1.18
N GLU A 306 -13.65 -4.69 0.44
CA GLU A 306 -12.79 -5.88 0.58
C GLU A 306 -12.15 -5.94 1.98
N PHE A 307 -11.77 -4.78 2.53
CA PHE A 307 -11.02 -4.68 3.79
C PHE A 307 -11.77 -4.04 4.98
N SER A 308 -12.95 -3.43 4.79
CA SER A 308 -13.77 -2.95 5.93
C SER A 308 -14.46 -4.10 6.68
N ASP A 309 -14.42 -4.01 8.00
CA ASP A 309 -15.05 -4.86 9.04
C ASP A 309 -15.40 -6.31 8.64
N THR A 310 -14.58 -7.28 9.05
CA THR A 310 -14.82 -8.71 8.82
C THR A 310 -15.60 -9.38 9.95
N ARG A 311 -16.35 -8.65 10.79
CA ARG A 311 -17.30 -9.25 11.73
C ARG A 311 -18.34 -10.04 10.95
N CYS A 312 -18.40 -11.34 11.19
CA CYS A 312 -19.59 -12.12 10.86
C CYS A 312 -20.72 -11.70 11.80
N SER A 313 -21.47 -10.66 11.44
CA SER A 313 -22.79 -10.37 12.02
C SER A 313 -23.84 -11.33 11.44
N CYS A 314 -23.50 -12.62 11.43
CA CYS A 314 -24.42 -13.72 11.21
C CYS A 314 -24.84 -14.20 12.59
N ILE A 315 -26.08 -13.85 12.97
CA ILE A 315 -26.90 -14.65 13.88
C ILE A 315 -27.45 -15.81 13.04
#